data_AF-A0A2N5WU89-F1
#
_entry.id   AF-A0A2N5WU89-F1
#
_cell.length_a   1.000
_cell.length_b   1.000
_cell.length_c   1.000
_cell.angle_alpha   90.00
_cell.angle_beta   90.00
_cell.angle_gamma   90.00
#
_symmetry.space_group_name_H-M   'P 1'
#
loop_
_entity.id
_entity.type
_entity.pdbx_description
1 polymer ?
#
loop_
_entity_poly.entity_id
_entity_poly.type
_entity_poly.pdbx_seq_one_letter_code
_entity_poly.pdbx_strand_id
1 'polypeptide(L)'
;MIGAAVLLLITSFLPFFSFDECDSAKEDCTVSAWSTAVFPVLPSVHLLGLLAAALVVAARFLPAGRKVLGLELGQWGVALSVFAAWSALWSLFSELWYEPDAQEAAAQLPEGVVSPFETLNEKTALGYGAFLTAVFAMVLAGLAVAGGKVPALRAALLPAPRPGPGPG
;
A
#
# COMPACT_ATOMS: atom_id res chain seq x y z
N MET A 1 -2.66 -8.08 10.51
CA MET A 1 -3.05 -6.67 10.31
C MET A 1 -2.09 -5.74 11.04
N ILE A 2 -1.98 -5.77 12.38
CA ILE A 2 -1.06 -4.86 13.12
C ILE A 2 0.39 -5.00 12.65
N GLY A 3 0.93 -6.23 12.58
CA GLY A 3 2.30 -6.44 12.09
C GLY A 3 2.52 -5.92 10.66
N ALA A 4 1.56 -6.12 9.77
CA ALA A 4 1.63 -5.58 8.40
C ALA A 4 1.61 -4.05 8.37
N ALA A 5 0.83 -3.40 9.24
CA ALA A 5 0.80 -1.94 9.33
C ALA A 5 2.12 -1.37 9.87
N VAL A 6 2.74 -2.06 10.83
CA VAL A 6 4.07 -1.68 11.34
C VAL A 6 5.14 -1.87 10.26
N LEU A 7 5.10 -2.98 9.52
CA LEU A 7 6.01 -3.20 8.40
C LEU A 7 5.81 -2.15 7.30
N LEU A 8 4.56 -1.78 6.98
CA LEU A 8 4.25 -0.68 6.08
C LEU A 8 4.83 0.64 6.59
N LEU A 9 4.75 0.93 7.90
CA LEU A 9 5.37 2.13 8.47
C LEU A 9 6.89 2.12 8.28
N ILE A 10 7.52 0.98 8.52
CA ILE A 10 8.98 0.82 8.35
C ILE A 10 9.37 1.06 6.90
N THR A 11 8.62 0.54 5.92
CA THR A 11 8.92 0.79 4.50
C THR A 11 8.80 2.24 4.10
N SER A 12 8.05 3.07 4.84
CA SER A 12 8.00 4.52 4.60
C SER A 12 9.37 5.20 4.72
N PHE A 13 10.28 4.63 5.52
CA PHE A 13 11.64 5.14 5.72
C PHE A 13 12.65 4.56 4.74
N LEU A 14 12.32 3.46 4.05
CA LEU A 14 13.21 2.87 3.06
C LEU A 14 13.25 3.70 1.76
N PRO A 15 14.30 3.56 0.94
CA PRO A 15 14.39 4.17 -0.38
C PRO A 15 13.19 3.74 -1.25
N PHE A 16 12.37 4.72 -1.63
CA PHE A 16 11.30 4.54 -2.61
C PHE A 16 11.88 4.67 -4.03
N PHE A 17 12.80 5.62 -4.23
CA PHE A 17 13.63 5.73 -5.43
C PHE A 17 15.12 5.76 -5.08
N SER A 18 15.95 5.23 -5.97
CA SER A 18 17.41 5.30 -5.95
C SER A 18 17.94 5.84 -7.28
N PHE A 19 19.06 6.55 -7.23
CA PHE A 19 19.71 7.12 -8.42
C PHE A 19 21.16 6.62 -8.51
N ASP A 20 21.56 6.19 -9.70
CA ASP A 20 22.89 5.59 -9.93
C ASP A 20 24.02 6.64 -9.96
N GLU A 21 23.71 7.89 -10.32
CA GLU A 21 24.72 8.95 -10.47
C GLU A 21 24.20 10.30 -9.95
N CYS A 22 24.75 10.72 -8.82
CA CYS A 22 24.53 12.05 -8.25
C CYS A 22 25.84 12.82 -8.11
N ASP A 23 25.82 14.07 -8.55
CA ASP A 23 26.98 14.95 -8.43
C ASP A 23 27.20 15.36 -6.95
N SER A 24 28.40 15.02 -6.48
CA SER A 24 29.14 15.49 -5.29
C SER A 24 28.42 15.63 -3.91
N ALA A 25 28.97 14.90 -2.92
CA ALA A 25 28.84 15.05 -1.45
C ALA A 25 27.72 14.31 -0.68
N LYS A 26 26.88 13.48 -1.31
CA LYS A 26 25.94 12.59 -0.59
C LYS A 26 26.20 11.14 -0.95
N GLU A 27 26.55 10.33 0.05
CA GLU A 27 26.98 8.93 -0.13
C GLU A 27 25.84 7.97 -0.53
N ASP A 28 24.57 8.38 -0.50
CA ASP A 28 23.46 7.61 -1.05
C ASP A 28 22.39 8.56 -1.61
N CYS A 29 22.22 8.57 -2.93
CA CYS A 29 21.13 9.30 -3.57
C CYS A 29 19.86 8.47 -3.53
N THR A 30 19.13 8.60 -2.42
CA THR A 30 17.87 7.91 -2.21
C THR A 30 16.78 8.86 -1.76
N VAL A 31 15.54 8.51 -2.11
CA VAL A 31 14.36 9.29 -1.77
C VAL A 31 13.36 8.35 -1.11
N SER A 32 13.04 8.58 0.16
CA SER A 32 12.02 7.83 0.88
C SER A 32 10.62 8.41 0.67
N ALA A 33 9.58 7.71 1.12
CA ALA A 33 8.19 8.16 0.98
C ALA A 33 7.90 9.48 1.72
N TRP A 34 8.75 9.88 2.67
CA TRP A 34 8.66 11.16 3.38
C TRP A 34 9.08 12.36 2.54
N SER A 35 9.72 12.15 1.39
CA SER A 35 10.06 13.21 0.48
C SER A 35 8.83 13.76 -0.22
N THR A 36 8.80 15.09 -0.40
CA THR A 36 7.76 15.78 -1.18
C THR A 36 7.75 15.34 -2.64
N ALA A 37 8.87 14.79 -3.15
CA ALA A 37 8.96 14.25 -4.51
C ALA A 37 8.06 13.02 -4.73
N VAL A 38 7.75 12.27 -3.68
CA VAL A 38 6.91 11.06 -3.74
C VAL A 38 5.49 11.36 -3.24
N PHE A 39 5.10 12.62 -3.15
CA PHE A 39 3.72 13.00 -2.81
C PHE A 39 2.78 12.55 -3.94
N PRO A 40 1.64 11.87 -3.65
CA PRO A 40 0.99 11.69 -2.35
C PRO A 40 1.13 10.28 -1.73
N VAL A 41 2.22 9.54 -1.99
CA VAL A 41 2.36 8.14 -1.54
C VAL A 41 2.27 8.00 -0.02
N LEU A 42 2.97 8.83 0.74
CA LEU A 42 2.92 8.76 2.20
C LEU A 42 1.51 8.92 2.79
N PRO A 43 0.73 9.97 2.46
CA PRO A 43 -0.62 10.10 3.01
C PRO A 43 -1.61 9.07 2.45
N SER A 44 -1.47 8.66 1.19
CA SER A 44 -2.43 7.77 0.53
C SER A 44 -2.22 6.28 0.84
N VAL A 45 -0.98 5.85 1.06
CA VAL A 45 -0.63 4.45 1.30
C VAL A 45 -0.27 4.24 2.76
N HIS A 46 0.80 4.88 3.23
CA HIS A 46 1.37 4.60 4.55
C HIS A 46 0.45 5.07 5.68
N LEU A 47 0.09 6.37 5.69
CA LEU A 47 -0.77 6.92 6.73
C LEU A 47 -2.19 6.36 6.66
N LEU A 48 -2.74 6.19 5.46
CA LEU A 48 -4.06 5.60 5.29
C LEU A 48 -4.09 4.12 5.73
N GLY A 49 -3.04 3.36 5.43
CA GLY A 49 -2.88 1.98 5.90
C GLY A 49 -2.77 1.90 7.42
N LEU A 50 -2.04 2.81 8.06
CA LEU A 50 -2.01 2.90 9.53
C LEU A 50 -3.39 3.25 10.11
N LEU A 51 -4.07 4.22 9.52
CA LEU A 51 -5.41 4.63 9.95
C LEU A 51 -6.40 3.47 9.80
N ALA A 52 -6.34 2.73 8.69
CA ALA A 52 -7.15 1.54 8.46
C ALA A 52 -6.95 0.49 9.56
N ALA A 53 -5.69 0.18 9.90
CA ALA A 53 -5.36 -0.74 10.97
C ALA A 53 -5.86 -0.23 12.33
N ALA A 54 -5.67 1.06 12.62
CA ALA A 54 -6.14 1.69 13.85
C ALA A 54 -7.66 1.60 13.98
N LEU A 55 -8.43 1.85 12.91
CA LEU A 55 -9.89 1.74 12.90
C LEU A 55 -10.35 0.30 13.16
N VAL A 56 -9.72 -0.70 12.53
CA VAL A 56 -10.06 -2.11 12.77
C VAL A 56 -9.74 -2.54 14.20
N VAL A 57 -8.61 -2.06 14.75
CA VAL A 57 -8.23 -2.36 16.14
C VAL A 57 -9.17 -1.65 17.12
N ALA A 58 -9.45 -0.37 16.91
CA ALA A 58 -10.39 0.39 17.73
C ALA A 58 -11.79 -0.25 17.73
N ALA A 59 -12.27 -0.71 16.57
CA ALA A 59 -13.56 -1.39 16.44
C ALA A 59 -13.71 -2.63 17.34
N ARG A 60 -12.59 -3.27 17.75
CA ARG A 60 -12.62 -4.41 18.67
C ARG A 60 -12.81 -4.02 20.13
N PHE A 61 -12.49 -2.79 20.50
CA PHE A 61 -12.63 -2.27 21.85
C PHE A 61 -13.92 -1.47 22.06
N LEU A 62 -14.63 -1.13 20.98
CA LEU A 62 -15.92 -0.45 21.05
C LEU A 62 -17.08 -1.47 21.11
N PRO A 63 -18.20 -1.12 21.77
CA PRO A 63 -19.41 -1.93 21.72
C PRO A 63 -19.86 -2.18 20.28
N ALA A 64 -20.19 -3.43 19.97
CA ALA A 64 -20.67 -3.83 18.65
C ALA A 64 -21.86 -2.94 18.21
N GLY A 65 -21.81 -2.40 16.98
CA GLY A 65 -22.88 -1.57 16.41
C GLY A 65 -22.61 -0.07 16.32
N ARG A 66 -21.40 0.43 16.65
CA ARG A 66 -21.04 1.84 16.39
C ARG A 66 -20.88 2.05 14.88
N LYS A 67 -21.91 2.64 14.26
CA LYS A 67 -21.91 2.99 12.84
C LYS A 67 -21.47 4.45 12.67
N VAL A 68 -20.57 4.69 11.72
CA VAL A 68 -20.15 6.01 11.26
C VAL A 68 -20.59 6.12 9.81
N LEU A 69 -21.46 7.09 9.51
CA LEU A 69 -22.04 7.26 8.17
C LEU A 69 -22.71 5.99 7.62
N GLY A 70 -23.33 5.19 8.49
CA GLY A 70 -24.05 3.97 8.11
C GLY A 70 -23.20 2.69 8.02
N LEU A 71 -21.87 2.78 8.10
CA LEU A 71 -20.96 1.63 8.09
C LEU A 71 -20.29 1.44 9.46
N GLU A 72 -19.93 0.21 9.79
CA GLU A 72 -19.17 -0.08 11.01
C GLU A 72 -17.72 0.42 10.89
N LEU A 73 -17.08 0.80 12.00
CA LEU A 73 -15.66 1.21 12.00
C LEU A 73 -14.75 0.15 11.37
N GLY A 74 -15.07 -1.14 11.58
CA GLY A 74 -14.36 -2.24 10.96
C GLY A 74 -14.47 -2.24 9.43
N GLN A 75 -15.65 -1.92 8.88
CA GLN A 75 -15.88 -1.84 7.44
C GLN A 75 -15.13 -0.66 6.82
N TRP A 76 -15.11 0.50 7.48
CA TRP A 76 -14.28 1.64 7.08
C TRP A 76 -12.81 1.28 7.05
N GLY A 77 -12.31 0.61 8.09
CA GLY A 77 -10.93 0.13 8.13
C GLY A 77 -10.60 -0.82 6.97
N VAL A 78 -11.51 -1.74 6.62
CA VAL A 78 -11.34 -2.61 5.44
C VAL A 78 -11.30 -1.79 4.14
N ALA A 79 -12.26 -0.90 3.92
CA ALA A 79 -12.32 -0.06 2.73
C ALA A 79 -11.05 0.78 2.55
N LEU A 80 -10.57 1.41 3.62
CA LEU A 80 -9.34 2.21 3.61
C LEU A 80 -8.10 1.36 3.36
N SER A 81 -8.04 0.14 3.89
CA SER A 81 -6.90 -0.77 3.62
C SER A 81 -6.85 -1.20 2.15
N VAL A 82 -8.01 -1.45 1.53
CA VAL A 82 -8.10 -1.79 0.10
C VAL A 82 -7.73 -0.59 -0.75
N PHE A 83 -8.18 0.61 -0.38
CA PHE A 83 -7.78 1.84 -1.07
C PHE A 83 -6.27 2.07 -0.96
N ALA A 84 -5.67 1.90 0.22
CA ALA A 84 -4.22 2.03 0.41
C ALA A 84 -3.45 1.01 -0.46
N ALA A 85 -3.91 -0.23 -0.53
CA ALA A 85 -3.32 -1.25 -1.40
C ALA A 85 -3.45 -0.92 -2.89
N TRP A 86 -4.60 -0.38 -3.30
CA TRP A 86 -4.82 0.11 -4.65
C TRP A 86 -3.88 1.28 -4.99
N SER A 87 -3.75 2.27 -4.11
CA SER A 87 -2.79 3.37 -4.27
C SER A 87 -1.34 2.88 -4.34
N ALA A 88 -0.98 1.90 -3.51
CA ALA A 88 0.36 1.31 -3.52
C ALA A 88 0.65 0.58 -4.82
N LEU A 89 -0.33 -0.13 -5.37
CA LEU A 89 -0.24 -0.77 -6.68
C LEU A 89 0.07 0.25 -7.77
N TRP A 90 -0.67 1.37 -7.81
CA TRP A 90 -0.42 2.41 -8.83
C TRP A 90 0.91 3.13 -8.64
N SER A 91 1.41 3.20 -7.41
CA SER A 91 2.72 3.81 -7.13
C SER A 91 3.88 3.00 -7.71
N LEU A 92 3.70 1.71 -8.03
CA LEU A 92 4.73 0.94 -8.74
C LEU A 92 4.87 1.36 -10.21
N PHE A 93 3.83 1.96 -10.81
CA PHE A 93 3.89 2.50 -12.18
C PHE A 93 4.38 3.96 -12.20
N SER A 94 5.00 4.43 -11.11
CA SER A 94 5.54 5.80 -11.02
C SER A 94 6.93 5.95 -11.65
N GLU A 95 7.61 4.84 -11.96
CA GLU A 95 8.55 4.82 -13.07
C GLU A 95 7.70 5.06 -14.31
N LEU A 96 7.78 6.29 -14.81
CA LEU A 96 7.09 6.73 -16.00
C LEU A 96 7.19 5.61 -17.04
N TRP A 97 6.04 5.22 -17.59
CA TRP A 97 5.94 4.38 -18.77
C TRP A 97 7.17 4.50 -19.69
N TYR A 98 7.85 3.38 -19.93
CA TYR A 98 8.90 3.31 -20.92
C TYR A 98 8.24 3.47 -22.30
N GLU A 99 8.28 4.69 -22.87
CA GLU A 99 7.87 4.92 -24.24
C GLU A 99 9.07 4.69 -25.19
N PRO A 100 9.05 3.63 -26.01
CA PRO A 100 10.20 3.31 -26.88
C PRO A 100 10.44 4.35 -27.97
N ASP A 101 9.42 5.14 -28.34
CA ASP A 101 9.49 6.23 -29.32
C ASP A 101 10.10 7.51 -28.76
N ALA A 102 10.03 7.76 -27.45
CA ALA A 102 10.73 8.87 -26.80
C ALA A 102 12.26 8.73 -26.95
N GLN A 103 12.77 7.50 -26.95
CA GLN A 103 14.19 7.22 -27.16
C GLN A 103 14.60 7.37 -28.64
N GLU A 104 13.74 6.97 -29.58
CA GLU A 104 13.97 7.24 -31.02
C GLU A 104 13.89 8.75 -31.35
N ALA A 105 12.99 9.49 -30.70
CA ALA A 105 12.90 10.94 -30.82
C ALA A 105 14.11 11.65 -30.19
N ALA A 106 14.66 11.12 -29.10
CA ALA A 106 15.89 11.63 -28.50
C ALA A 106 17.13 11.30 -29.33
N ALA A 107 17.17 10.15 -30.01
CA ALA A 107 18.21 9.78 -30.96
C ALA A 107 18.26 10.70 -32.21
N GLN A 108 17.19 11.46 -32.46
CA GLN A 108 17.11 12.46 -33.53
C GLN A 108 17.52 13.87 -33.07
N LEU A 109 17.86 14.05 -31.78
CA LEU A 109 18.36 15.32 -31.29
C LEU A 109 19.83 15.52 -31.73
N PRO A 110 20.22 16.75 -32.09
CA PRO A 110 21.61 17.05 -32.40
C PRO A 110 22.52 16.72 -31.20
N GLU A 111 23.70 16.15 -31.47
CA GLU A 111 24.65 15.76 -30.43
C GLU A 111 24.91 16.93 -29.44
N GLY A 112 24.67 16.68 -28.16
CA GLY A 112 24.76 17.67 -27.09
C GLY A 112 23.43 18.21 -26.57
N VAL A 113 22.29 17.87 -27.20
CA VAL A 113 20.95 18.19 -26.70
C VAL A 113 20.32 16.93 -26.09
N VAL A 114 20.47 16.75 -24.77
CA VAL A 114 19.80 15.67 -24.03
C VAL A 114 18.35 16.05 -23.73
N SER A 115 17.41 15.13 -23.94
CA SER A 115 16.02 15.40 -23.58
C SER A 115 15.89 15.41 -22.04
N PRO A 116 15.21 16.41 -21.44
CA PRO A 116 15.00 16.45 -19.99
C PRO A 116 14.27 15.21 -19.46
N PHE A 117 13.47 14.54 -20.29
CA PHE A 117 12.71 13.36 -19.89
C PHE A 117 13.54 12.07 -19.90
N GLU A 118 14.42 11.87 -20.88
CA GLU A 118 15.31 10.68 -20.94
C GLU A 118 16.30 10.66 -19.78
N THR A 119 16.92 11.80 -19.48
CA THR A 119 17.86 11.92 -18.34
C THR A 119 17.21 11.69 -16.97
N LEU A 120 15.92 12.00 -16.82
CA LEU A 120 15.17 11.73 -15.59
C LEU A 120 14.77 10.25 -15.50
N ASN A 121 14.51 9.58 -16.62
CA ASN A 121 14.11 8.18 -16.65
C ASN A 121 15.30 7.22 -16.53
N GLU A 122 16.43 7.52 -17.17
CA GLU A 122 17.65 6.72 -17.11
C GLU A 122 18.29 6.72 -15.71
N LYS A 123 18.01 7.73 -14.89
CA LYS A 123 18.62 7.92 -13.56
C LYS A 123 17.76 7.48 -12.38
N THR A 124 16.52 7.06 -12.59
CA THR A 124 15.58 6.82 -11.49
C THR A 124 15.11 5.37 -11.48
N ALA A 125 15.57 4.59 -10.51
CA ALA A 125 15.11 3.22 -10.28
C ALA A 125 14.26 3.13 -9.02
N LEU A 126 13.27 2.23 -9.01
CA LEU A 126 12.48 1.88 -7.85
C LEU A 126 13.38 1.22 -6.82
N GLY A 127 13.50 1.89 -5.68
CA GLY A 127 14.15 1.33 -4.52
C GLY A 127 13.34 0.17 -3.93
N TYR A 128 13.99 -0.69 -3.15
CA TYR A 128 13.36 -1.81 -2.47
C TYR A 128 12.15 -1.40 -1.59
N GLY A 129 12.12 -0.15 -1.10
CA GLY A 129 11.02 0.39 -0.31
C GLY A 129 9.70 0.47 -1.09
N ALA A 130 9.73 0.67 -2.40
CA ALA A 130 8.52 0.71 -3.22
C ALA A 130 7.87 -0.68 -3.34
N PHE A 131 8.67 -1.71 -3.66
CA PHE A 131 8.20 -3.10 -3.72
C PHE A 131 7.67 -3.60 -2.36
N LEU A 132 8.40 -3.34 -1.28
CA LEU A 132 7.97 -3.74 0.06
C LEU A 132 6.69 -3.01 0.49
N THR A 133 6.55 -1.73 0.12
CA THR A 133 5.32 -0.97 0.36
C THR A 133 4.12 -1.62 -0.34
N ALA A 134 4.26 -1.99 -1.62
CA ALA A 134 3.19 -2.66 -2.35
C ALA A 134 2.82 -4.02 -1.71
N VAL A 135 3.81 -4.85 -1.37
CA VAL A 135 3.58 -6.15 -0.73
C VAL A 135 2.88 -5.99 0.60
N PHE A 136 3.39 -5.13 1.49
CA PHE A 136 2.78 -4.97 2.81
C PHE A 136 1.42 -4.29 2.78
N ALA A 137 1.16 -3.40 1.82
CA ALA A 137 -0.17 -2.84 1.62
C ALA A 137 -1.17 -3.93 1.16
N MET A 138 -0.77 -4.80 0.23
CA MET A 138 -1.58 -5.95 -0.21
C MET A 138 -1.83 -6.94 0.93
N VAL A 139 -0.81 -7.26 1.73
CA VAL A 139 -0.95 -8.11 2.92
C VAL A 139 -1.88 -7.47 3.94
N LEU A 140 -1.76 -6.17 4.18
CA LEU A 140 -2.64 -5.43 5.09
C LEU A 140 -4.10 -5.55 4.65
N ALA A 141 -4.39 -5.27 3.37
CA ALA A 141 -5.73 -5.38 2.79
C ALA A 141 -6.26 -6.81 2.85
N GLY A 142 -5.45 -7.81 2.45
CA GLY A 142 -5.82 -9.22 2.50
C GLY A 142 -6.19 -9.68 3.92
N LEU A 143 -5.38 -9.28 4.92
CA LEU A 143 -5.66 -9.59 6.32
C LEU A 143 -6.90 -8.86 6.85
N ALA A 144 -7.18 -7.64 6.39
CA ALA A 144 -8.38 -6.90 6.76
C ALA A 144 -9.65 -7.60 6.23
N VAL A 145 -9.65 -7.97 4.95
CA VAL A 145 -10.77 -8.68 4.29
C VAL A 145 -10.99 -10.07 4.89
N ALA A 146 -9.92 -10.83 5.14
CA ALA A 146 -10.01 -12.17 5.73
C ALA A 146 -10.53 -12.13 7.18
N GLY A 147 -10.16 -11.10 7.95
CA GLY A 147 -10.58 -10.93 9.34
C GLY A 147 -12.09 -10.88 9.53
N GLY A 148 -12.84 -10.34 8.57
CA GLY A 148 -14.31 -10.28 8.63
C GLY A 148 -15.01 -11.63 8.47
N LYS A 149 -14.35 -12.65 7.91
CA LYS A 149 -14.97 -13.95 7.60
C LYS A 149 -14.89 -14.97 8.74
N VAL A 150 -14.13 -14.68 9.80
CA VAL A 150 -13.86 -15.62 10.89
C VAL A 150 -15.12 -16.01 11.70
N PRO A 151 -16.05 -15.09 12.05
CA PRO A 151 -17.25 -15.45 12.80
C PRO A 151 -18.21 -16.37 12.02
N ALA A 152 -18.33 -16.14 10.70
CA ALA A 152 -19.19 -16.94 9.82
C ALA A 152 -18.71 -18.39 9.68
N LEU A 153 -17.39 -18.59 9.66
CA LEU A 153 -16.79 -19.93 9.65
C LEU A 153 -17.01 -20.65 10.98
N ARG A 154 -16.98 -19.92 12.10
CA ARG A 154 -17.27 -20.51 13.43
C ARG A 154 -18.74 -20.92 13.56
N ALA A 155 -19.67 -20.16 12.98
CA ALA A 155 -21.09 -20.51 12.97
C ALA A 155 -21.39 -21.76 12.14
N ALA A 156 -20.74 -21.91 10.98
CA ALA A 156 -20.89 -23.10 10.12
C ALA A 156 -20.23 -24.37 10.71
N LEU A 157 -19.33 -24.22 11.67
CA LEU A 157 -18.64 -25.32 12.35
C LEU A 157 -19.29 -25.73 13.69
N LEU A 158 -20.33 -25.04 14.14
CA LEU A 158 -21.12 -25.49 15.29
C LEU A 158 -21.99 -26.68 14.83
N PRO A 159 -21.90 -27.86 15.47
CA PRO A 159 -22.72 -29.01 15.12
C PRO A 159 -24.20 -28.67 15.24
N ALA A 160 -25.00 -29.05 14.24
CA ALA A 160 -26.45 -28.86 14.27
C ALA A 160 -27.05 -29.43 15.57
N PRO A 161 -27.95 -28.71 16.27
CA PRO A 161 -28.63 -29.22 17.45
C PRO A 161 -29.25 -30.59 17.17
N ARG A 162 -28.81 -31.62 17.90
CA ARG A 162 -29.39 -32.97 17.80
C ARG A 162 -30.87 -32.90 18.23
N PRO A 163 -31.81 -33.50 17.47
CA PRO A 163 -33.20 -33.57 17.88
C PRO A 163 -33.30 -34.29 19.24
N GLY A 164 -33.87 -33.62 20.23
CA GLY A 164 -34.17 -34.22 21.52
C GLY A 164 -35.27 -35.28 21.39
N PRO A 165 -35.27 -36.35 22.20
CA PRO A 165 -36.30 -37.39 22.15
C PRO A 165 -37.67 -36.77 22.42
N GLY A 166 -38.60 -36.95 21.49
CA GLY A 166 -39.99 -36.54 21.66
C GLY A 166 -40.67 -37.37 22.76
N PRO A 167 -41.58 -36.77 23.55
CA PRO A 167 -42.27 -37.47 24.61
C PRO A 167 -43.20 -38.55 24.01
N GLY A 168 -43.01 -39.79 24.45
CA GLY A 168 -43.88 -40.93 24.19
C GLY A 168 -44.26 -41.60 25.50
#